data_AF-A0A137NR70-F1
#
_entry.id   AF-A0A137NR70-F1
#
_cell.length_a   1.000
_cell.length_b   1.000
_cell.length_c   1.000
_cell.angle_alpha   90.00
_cell.angle_beta   90.00
_cell.angle_gamma   90.00
#
_symmetry.space_group_name_H-M   'P 1'
#
loop_
_entity.id
_entity.type
_entity.pdbx_description
1 polymer ?
#
loop_
_entity_poly.entity_id
_entity_poly.type
_entity_poly.pdbx_seq_one_letter_code
_entity_poly.pdbx_strand_id
1 'polypeptide(L)'
;MNNNEFNKVNWINIFILNNFQKFFNLKELQDLSKISKLTRLKLKSSIFKYIRLVNKSKYLNGTFVKSFNSKSFDEISRVAYMDGDEVQKSVRIQKSLNDINSELQDIKHLANNLHMYDVMRSGYYICPILNNFANLSSLMIRSSTIPYSIFQKLGEYFPTLKTIELYNIVLSKSTTDSPNPNEIIFPLNLTNLMIGCVEVTDMSILSDPYKMVLNDFNPYARSNFSLPNISLPSLKELRFVKCAGWNNGLEEFLEKNPGLEQLTIDTFNPNMSKRFTSLKSLSLELVNMYENLQNLIVNHNIKTLKVNIEDDYYYEKFEKVCLMCPSIEFLHFNVCNIDTYQKAYSNYLIPILRKLPNLKTLELPIYAEDPIQIDVDDFPQIKKIIFVTDDVRNLQVYFDGNPSLQQIEFISASYDICEEDIWDKYGHCSGWRFKFYEKKVIGYIVY
;
A
#
# COMPACT_ATOMS: atom_id res chain seq x y z
N MET A 1 51.35 -4.38 -0.11
CA MET A 1 51.24 -4.46 1.37
C MET A 1 50.18 -5.51 1.71
N ASN A 2 50.60 -6.74 2.03
CA ASN A 2 49.69 -7.80 2.47
C ASN A 2 49.42 -7.61 3.96
N ASN A 3 48.25 -7.04 4.29
CA ASN A 3 47.87 -6.74 5.67
C ASN A 3 47.43 -8.03 6.37
N ASN A 4 48.39 -8.77 6.95
CA ASN A 4 48.18 -10.04 7.64
C ASN A 4 47.20 -9.97 8.84
N GLU A 5 46.87 -8.77 9.33
CA GLU A 5 45.91 -8.60 10.42
C GLU A 5 44.46 -8.79 9.96
N PHE A 6 44.14 -8.49 8.71
CA PHE A 6 42.77 -8.62 8.17
C PHE A 6 42.31 -10.08 8.10
N ASN A 7 43.27 -11.01 7.95
CA ASN A 7 43.03 -12.45 7.89
C ASN A 7 42.76 -13.10 9.26
N LYS A 8 42.95 -12.38 10.38
CA LYS A 8 42.67 -12.91 11.73
C LYS A 8 41.19 -12.79 12.12
N VAL A 9 40.43 -11.95 11.41
CA VAL A 9 39.02 -11.70 11.74
C VAL A 9 38.13 -12.77 11.10
N ASN A 10 37.34 -13.46 11.91
CA ASN A 10 36.32 -14.38 11.41
C ASN A 10 35.10 -13.58 10.93
N TRP A 11 35.19 -13.08 9.69
CA TRP A 11 34.13 -12.29 9.05
C TRP A 11 32.78 -13.00 8.98
N ILE A 12 32.78 -14.33 8.85
CA ILE A 12 31.54 -15.13 8.85
C ILE A 12 30.80 -14.96 10.18
N ASN A 13 31.53 -15.01 11.31
CA ASN A 13 30.90 -14.79 12.61
C ASN A 13 30.34 -13.38 12.76
N ILE A 14 30.99 -12.36 12.17
CA ILE A 14 30.51 -10.98 12.17
C ILE A 14 29.23 -10.84 11.35
N PHE A 15 29.20 -11.35 10.12
CA PHE A 15 28.04 -11.25 9.22
C PHE A 15 26.81 -11.95 9.75
N ILE A 16 26.99 -12.95 10.60
CA ILE A 16 25.89 -13.68 11.23
C ILE A 16 25.29 -12.94 12.44
N LEU A 17 25.93 -11.90 12.98
CA LEU A 17 25.34 -11.12 14.05
C LEU A 17 24.10 -10.35 13.54
N ASN A 18 22.98 -10.44 14.28
CA ASN A 18 21.71 -9.79 13.91
C ASN A 18 21.86 -8.29 13.57
N ASN A 19 22.77 -7.59 14.27
CA ASN A 19 23.04 -6.17 14.04
C ASN A 19 23.68 -5.88 12.68
N PHE A 20 24.40 -6.84 12.10
CA PHE A 20 25.00 -6.72 10.78
C PHE A 20 24.06 -7.18 9.67
N GLN A 21 23.18 -8.15 9.96
CA GLN A 21 22.24 -8.69 8.98
C GLN A 21 21.32 -7.63 8.36
N LYS A 22 21.02 -6.54 9.09
CA LYS A 22 20.19 -5.42 8.59
C LYS A 22 20.81 -4.64 7.42
N PHE A 23 22.12 -4.76 7.20
CA PHE A 23 22.83 -4.11 6.11
C PHE A 23 22.89 -4.97 4.84
N PHE A 24 22.47 -6.23 4.93
CA PHE A 24 22.43 -7.13 3.79
C PHE A 24 21.01 -7.20 3.23
N ASN A 25 20.88 -7.16 1.91
CA ASN A 25 19.64 -7.51 1.25
C ASN A 25 19.43 -9.04 1.27
N LEU A 26 18.22 -9.49 0.93
CA LEU A 26 17.87 -10.91 0.97
C LEU A 26 18.78 -11.78 0.08
N LYS A 27 19.19 -11.28 -1.09
CA LYS A 27 20.07 -12.00 -2.02
C LYS A 27 21.45 -12.23 -1.40
N GLU A 28 22.02 -11.20 -0.77
CA GLU A 28 23.29 -11.30 -0.07
C GLU A 28 23.23 -12.28 1.11
N LEU A 29 22.15 -12.23 1.91
CA LEU A 29 21.94 -13.20 2.99
C LEU A 29 21.84 -14.64 2.49
N GLN A 30 21.19 -14.85 1.34
CA GLN A 30 21.12 -16.17 0.70
C GLN A 30 22.49 -16.64 0.23
N ASP A 31 23.28 -15.78 -0.39
CA ASP A 31 24.63 -16.13 -0.83
C ASP A 31 25.55 -16.44 0.35
N LEU A 32 25.47 -15.66 1.44
CA LEU A 32 26.13 -15.96 2.71
C LEU A 32 25.71 -17.32 3.27
N SER A 33 24.43 -17.68 3.18
CA SER A 33 23.92 -18.97 3.67
C SER A 33 24.48 -20.20 2.94
N LYS A 34 25.06 -20.01 1.75
CA LYS A 34 25.69 -21.09 0.98
C LYS A 34 27.09 -21.42 1.47
N ILE A 35 27.75 -20.51 2.20
CA ILE A 35 29.14 -20.66 2.67
C ILE A 35 29.30 -21.88 3.58
N SER A 36 28.38 -22.09 4.53
CA SER A 36 28.46 -23.23 5.45
C SER A 36 27.09 -23.64 6.01
N LYS A 37 26.98 -24.89 6.49
CA LYS A 37 25.78 -25.38 7.19
C LYS A 37 25.47 -24.55 8.44
N LEU A 38 26.49 -24.12 9.18
CA LEU A 38 26.33 -23.29 10.37
C LEU A 38 25.78 -21.90 10.01
N THR A 39 26.34 -21.27 8.98
CA THR A 39 25.88 -19.97 8.46
C THR A 39 24.41 -20.07 8.04
N ARG A 40 24.06 -21.13 7.30
CA ARG A 40 22.66 -21.39 6.90
C ARG A 40 21.71 -21.49 8.09
N LEU A 41 22.08 -22.26 9.13
CA LEU A 41 21.25 -22.42 10.32
C LEU A 41 21.05 -21.09 11.05
N LYS A 42 22.12 -20.31 11.20
CA LYS A 42 22.05 -19.01 11.91
C LYS A 42 21.35 -17.91 11.10
N LEU A 43 21.38 -17.96 9.78
CA LEU A 43 20.67 -17.03 8.90
C LEU A 43 19.22 -17.46 8.58
N LYS A 44 18.82 -18.67 8.99
CA LYS A 44 17.51 -19.26 8.63
C LYS A 44 16.34 -18.34 8.99
N SER A 45 16.32 -17.79 10.21
CA SER A 45 15.27 -16.88 10.66
C SER A 45 15.17 -15.62 9.80
N SER A 46 16.31 -15.03 9.42
CA SER A 46 16.34 -13.80 8.64
C SER A 46 15.99 -14.02 7.17
N ILE A 47 16.39 -15.16 6.60
CA ILE A 47 16.05 -15.53 5.22
C ILE A 47 14.56 -15.85 5.09
N PHE A 48 13.98 -16.57 6.06
CA PHE A 48 12.57 -16.98 6.02
C PHE A 48 11.63 -16.05 6.77
N LYS A 49 12.12 -14.90 7.26
CA LYS A 49 11.31 -13.85 7.91
C LYS A 49 10.17 -13.35 7.02
N TYR A 50 10.39 -13.38 5.70
CA TYR A 50 9.48 -12.91 4.69
C TYR A 50 9.19 -14.03 3.69
N ILE A 51 7.92 -14.42 3.59
CA ILE A 51 7.46 -15.41 2.62
C ILE A 51 6.56 -14.73 1.60
N ARG A 52 6.83 -15.00 0.33
CA ARG A 52 6.04 -14.51 -0.80
C ARG A 52 5.53 -15.67 -1.64
N LEU A 53 4.22 -15.75 -1.81
CA LEU A 53 3.51 -16.66 -2.70
C LEU A 53 3.04 -15.86 -3.92
N VAL A 54 3.42 -16.27 -5.13
CA VAL A 54 3.04 -15.60 -6.38
C VAL A 54 2.74 -16.66 -7.44
N ASN A 55 1.66 -16.49 -8.20
CA ASN A 55 1.35 -17.33 -9.35
C ASN A 55 2.24 -16.92 -10.54
N LYS A 56 3.20 -17.77 -10.89
CA LYS A 56 4.21 -17.61 -11.96
C LYS A 56 5.11 -16.36 -11.89
N SER A 57 6.37 -16.62 -12.23
CA SER A 57 7.44 -15.64 -12.37
C SER A 57 7.19 -14.68 -13.52
N LYS A 58 6.53 -13.55 -13.28
CA LYS A 58 6.87 -12.33 -14.01
C LYS A 58 8.08 -11.70 -13.31
N TYR A 59 9.12 -11.41 -14.08
CA TYR A 59 10.29 -10.67 -13.61
C TYR A 59 9.80 -9.34 -13.03
N LEU A 60 9.81 -9.21 -11.71
CA LEU A 60 9.58 -7.94 -11.02
C LEU A 60 10.95 -7.40 -10.61
N ASN A 61 11.42 -6.39 -11.33
CA ASN A 61 12.45 -5.42 -10.93
C ASN A 61 13.71 -5.98 -10.27
N GLY A 62 14.35 -7.01 -10.86
CA GLY A 62 15.73 -7.42 -10.52
C GLY A 62 15.95 -7.94 -9.09
N THR A 63 14.93 -7.96 -8.23
CA THR A 63 15.04 -8.44 -6.85
C THR A 63 14.50 -9.86 -6.77
N PHE A 64 15.42 -10.82 -6.68
CA PHE A 64 15.09 -12.22 -6.45
C PHE A 64 14.65 -12.42 -4.99
N VAL A 65 13.43 -12.02 -4.69
CA VAL A 65 12.71 -12.62 -3.57
C VAL A 65 12.40 -14.04 -4.01
N LYS A 66 12.71 -15.04 -3.19
CA LYS A 66 12.21 -16.40 -3.42
C LYS A 66 10.69 -16.30 -3.35
N SER A 67 10.05 -16.08 -4.49
CA SER A 67 8.71 -16.59 -4.71
C SER A 67 8.81 -18.06 -4.36
N PHE A 68 7.94 -18.55 -3.49
CA PHE A 68 7.63 -19.97 -3.50
C PHE A 68 6.99 -20.26 -4.85
N ASN A 69 7.81 -20.32 -5.89
CA ASN A 69 7.48 -20.90 -7.16
C ASN A 69 7.67 -22.40 -6.97
N SER A 70 6.87 -22.99 -6.07
CA SER A 70 6.78 -24.43 -6.05
C SER A 70 6.12 -24.78 -7.38
N LYS A 71 6.70 -25.75 -8.09
CA LYS A 71 6.06 -26.31 -9.29
C LYS A 71 4.61 -26.71 -9.00
N SER A 72 4.31 -27.02 -7.73
CA SER A 72 3.00 -27.33 -7.20
C SER A 72 2.02 -26.13 -7.26
N PHE A 73 2.44 -24.89 -7.03
CA PHE A 73 1.57 -23.71 -7.24
C PHE A 73 1.20 -23.55 -8.72
N ASP A 74 2.20 -23.64 -9.58
CA ASP A 74 2.00 -23.61 -11.04
C ASP A 74 1.11 -24.79 -11.50
N GLU A 75 1.24 -25.94 -10.86
CA GLU A 75 0.41 -27.12 -11.13
C GLU A 75 -1.05 -26.88 -10.75
N ILE A 76 -1.35 -26.31 -9.57
CA ILE A 76 -2.73 -25.98 -9.18
C ILE A 76 -3.35 -25.04 -10.21
N SER A 77 -2.63 -23.98 -10.60
CA SER A 77 -3.11 -23.05 -11.62
C SER A 77 -3.23 -23.69 -13.00
N ARG A 78 -2.35 -24.63 -13.38
CA ARG A 78 -2.43 -25.33 -14.68
C ARG A 78 -3.56 -26.36 -14.74
N VAL A 79 -3.77 -27.11 -13.66
CA VAL A 79 -4.84 -28.11 -13.55
C VAL A 79 -6.21 -27.45 -13.75
N ALA A 80 -6.34 -26.16 -13.40
CA ALA A 80 -7.50 -25.34 -13.70
C ALA A 80 -7.88 -25.35 -15.19
N TYR A 81 -6.89 -25.35 -16.08
CA TYR A 81 -7.06 -25.14 -17.53
C TYR A 81 -6.89 -26.42 -18.37
N MET A 82 -6.61 -27.57 -17.76
CA MET A 82 -6.46 -28.82 -18.51
C MET A 82 -7.81 -29.45 -18.81
N ASP A 83 -8.04 -29.93 -20.03
CA ASP A 83 -9.15 -30.86 -20.31
C ASP A 83 -8.85 -32.20 -19.64
N GLY A 84 -9.80 -32.71 -18.85
CA GLY A 84 -9.61 -33.97 -18.12
C GLY A 84 -10.66 -34.22 -17.04
N ASP A 85 -10.69 -35.46 -16.56
CA ASP A 85 -11.58 -35.94 -15.52
C ASP A 85 -11.42 -35.17 -14.19
N GLU A 86 -12.53 -34.74 -13.59
CA GLU A 86 -12.56 -33.93 -12.35
C GLU A 86 -11.85 -34.63 -11.18
N VAL A 87 -11.94 -35.96 -11.10
CA VAL A 87 -11.28 -36.75 -10.04
C VAL A 87 -9.76 -36.67 -10.21
N GLN A 88 -9.26 -36.80 -11.44
CA GLN A 88 -7.81 -36.66 -11.68
C GLN A 88 -7.30 -35.26 -11.31
N LYS A 89 -8.09 -34.21 -11.60
CA LYS A 89 -7.74 -32.82 -11.25
C LYS A 89 -7.66 -32.62 -9.74
N SER A 90 -8.67 -33.08 -9.00
CA SER A 90 -8.71 -32.96 -7.53
C SER A 90 -7.53 -33.67 -6.86
N VAL A 91 -7.16 -34.87 -7.32
CA VAL A 91 -6.00 -35.62 -6.81
C VAL A 91 -4.70 -34.83 -7.00
N ARG A 92 -4.50 -34.20 -8.16
CA ARG A 92 -3.29 -33.39 -8.42
C ARG A 92 -3.25 -32.12 -7.58
N ILE A 93 -4.40 -31.46 -7.39
CA ILE A 93 -4.52 -30.30 -6.49
C ILE A 93 -4.16 -30.71 -5.06
N GLN A 94 -4.73 -31.80 -4.55
CA GLN A 94 -4.44 -32.27 -3.19
C GLN A 94 -2.96 -32.61 -3.01
N LYS A 95 -2.35 -33.29 -3.97
CA LYS A 95 -0.91 -33.57 -3.96
C LYS A 95 -0.11 -32.27 -3.88
N SER A 96 -0.45 -31.29 -4.72
CA SER A 96 0.23 -29.99 -4.75
C SER A 96 0.11 -29.23 -3.43
N LEU A 97 -1.07 -29.26 -2.80
CA LEU A 97 -1.31 -28.66 -1.48
C LEU A 97 -0.49 -29.34 -0.38
N ASN A 98 -0.39 -30.67 -0.43
CA ASN A 98 0.43 -31.44 0.51
C ASN A 98 1.92 -31.11 0.36
N ASP A 99 2.41 -30.96 -0.87
CA ASP A 99 3.79 -30.56 -1.16
C ASP A 99 4.08 -29.16 -0.61
N ILE A 100 3.18 -28.19 -0.84
CA ILE A 100 3.29 -26.83 -0.28
C ILE A 100 3.33 -26.87 1.25
N ASN A 101 2.41 -27.60 1.88
CA ASN A 101 2.35 -27.70 3.33
C ASN A 101 3.64 -28.33 3.91
N SER A 102 4.16 -29.37 3.26
CA SER A 102 5.42 -30.03 3.63
C SER A 102 6.61 -29.06 3.55
N GLU A 103 6.72 -28.28 2.47
CA GLU A 103 7.78 -27.28 2.30
C GLU A 103 7.73 -26.15 3.35
N LEU A 104 6.52 -25.73 3.74
CA LEU A 104 6.33 -24.64 4.71
C LEU A 104 6.50 -25.10 6.17
N GLN A 105 6.36 -26.40 6.45
CA GLN A 105 6.32 -26.95 7.79
C GLN A 105 7.54 -26.54 8.65
N ASP A 106 8.74 -26.59 8.07
CA ASP A 106 10.00 -26.33 8.77
C ASP A 106 10.37 -24.84 8.90
N ILE A 107 9.60 -23.95 8.28
CA ILE A 107 9.90 -22.51 8.21
C ILE A 107 8.75 -21.62 8.69
N LYS A 108 7.54 -22.15 8.84
CA LYS A 108 6.35 -21.36 9.21
C LYS A 108 6.50 -20.60 10.53
N HIS A 109 7.25 -21.15 11.48
CA HIS A 109 7.53 -20.51 12.77
C HIS A 109 8.59 -19.40 12.68
N LEU A 110 9.33 -19.32 11.58
CA LEU A 110 10.34 -18.28 11.35
C LEU A 110 9.77 -17.07 10.61
N ALA A 111 8.70 -17.28 9.86
CA ALA A 111 8.07 -16.24 9.07
C ALA A 111 7.29 -15.28 9.95
N ASN A 112 7.50 -14.00 9.68
CA ASN A 112 6.84 -12.89 10.34
C ASN A 112 5.99 -12.07 9.35
N ASN A 113 6.29 -12.18 8.05
CA ASN A 113 5.58 -11.50 6.98
C ASN A 113 5.18 -12.54 5.93
N LEU A 114 3.91 -12.54 5.56
CA LEU A 114 3.38 -13.43 4.54
C LEU A 114 2.65 -12.61 3.48
N HIS A 115 3.12 -12.72 2.26
CA HIS A 115 2.59 -11.98 1.12
C HIS A 115 2.09 -12.96 0.06
N MET A 116 0.86 -12.81 -0.38
CA MET A 116 0.23 -13.66 -1.38
C MET A 116 -0.30 -12.77 -2.51
N TYR A 117 0.24 -12.93 -3.72
CA TYR A 117 -0.11 -12.10 -4.88
C TYR A 117 -0.58 -12.96 -6.05
N ASP A 118 -1.65 -12.53 -6.69
CA ASP A 118 -2.10 -13.07 -7.98
C ASP A 118 -2.35 -14.59 -7.96
N VAL A 119 -2.59 -15.19 -6.79
CA VAL A 119 -2.92 -16.63 -6.69
C VAL A 119 -4.34 -16.92 -7.14
N MET A 120 -5.11 -15.88 -7.49
CA MET A 120 -6.46 -15.99 -8.03
C MET A 120 -7.29 -16.95 -7.18
N ARG A 121 -7.99 -17.89 -7.80
CA ARG A 121 -8.86 -18.85 -7.12
C ARG A 121 -8.12 -19.94 -6.35
N SER A 122 -6.85 -20.18 -6.67
CA SER A 122 -6.00 -21.10 -5.90
C SER A 122 -5.86 -20.63 -4.46
N GLY A 123 -5.96 -19.31 -4.21
CA GLY A 123 -5.92 -18.72 -2.88
C GLY A 123 -6.90 -19.36 -1.89
N TYR A 124 -8.05 -19.84 -2.38
CA TYR A 124 -9.06 -20.48 -1.54
C TYR A 124 -8.53 -21.74 -0.85
N TYR A 125 -7.74 -22.53 -1.57
CA TYR A 125 -7.15 -23.78 -1.08
C TYR A 125 -5.83 -23.57 -0.36
N ILE A 126 -5.09 -22.53 -0.75
CA ILE A 126 -3.81 -22.19 -0.14
C ILE A 126 -4.03 -21.59 1.25
N CYS A 127 -5.05 -20.73 1.43
CA CYS A 127 -5.31 -20.04 2.68
C CYS A 127 -5.37 -20.95 3.92
N PRO A 128 -6.08 -22.10 3.91
CA PRO A 128 -6.08 -23.03 5.04
C PRO A 128 -4.68 -23.51 5.48
N ILE A 129 -3.74 -23.65 4.54
CA ILE A 129 -2.34 -24.04 4.86
C ILE A 129 -1.66 -22.93 5.66
N LEU A 130 -2.03 -21.67 5.40
CA LEU A 130 -1.45 -20.49 6.03
C LEU A 130 -1.85 -20.33 7.49
N ASN A 131 -2.90 -21.00 7.98
CA ASN A 131 -3.32 -20.94 9.38
C ASN A 131 -2.26 -21.45 10.38
N ASN A 132 -1.20 -22.08 9.89
CA ASN A 132 -0.13 -22.61 10.73
C ASN A 132 0.99 -21.61 11.07
N PHE A 133 0.88 -20.36 10.61
CA PHE A 133 1.91 -19.34 10.79
C PHE A 133 1.67 -18.52 12.07
N ALA A 134 2.00 -19.11 13.22
CA ALA A 134 1.72 -18.54 14.54
C ALA A 134 2.44 -17.21 14.87
N ASN A 135 3.49 -16.85 14.13
CA ASN A 135 4.34 -15.69 14.43
C ASN A 135 4.18 -14.53 13.43
N LEU A 136 3.15 -14.53 12.58
CA LEU A 136 2.94 -13.45 11.62
C LEU A 136 2.59 -12.14 12.33
N SER A 137 3.33 -11.09 12.00
CA SER A 137 2.95 -9.71 12.33
C SER A 137 2.39 -8.96 11.11
N SER A 138 2.66 -9.43 9.90
CA SER A 138 2.13 -8.83 8.67
C SER A 138 1.59 -9.89 7.71
N LEU A 139 0.36 -9.66 7.23
CA LEU A 139 -0.29 -10.45 6.19
C LEU A 139 -0.74 -9.52 5.06
N MET A 140 -0.27 -9.79 3.85
CA MET A 140 -0.69 -9.09 2.63
C MET A 140 -1.23 -10.09 1.63
N ILE A 141 -2.48 -9.89 1.18
CA ILE A 141 -3.10 -10.70 0.14
C ILE A 141 -3.60 -9.76 -0.96
N ARG A 142 -3.23 -10.04 -2.20
CA ARG A 142 -3.70 -9.30 -3.37
C ARG A 142 -4.19 -10.21 -4.48
N SER A 143 -5.23 -9.79 -5.20
CA SER A 143 -5.72 -10.45 -6.42
C SER A 143 -5.94 -11.95 -6.22
N SER A 144 -6.73 -12.28 -5.19
CA SER A 144 -6.92 -13.64 -4.70
C SER A 144 -8.36 -13.89 -4.25
N THR A 145 -8.81 -15.12 -4.38
CA THR A 145 -10.02 -15.60 -3.72
C THR A 145 -9.62 -16.27 -2.42
N ILE A 146 -10.28 -15.97 -1.31
CA ILE A 146 -10.03 -16.64 -0.01
C ILE A 146 -11.35 -17.07 0.61
N PRO A 147 -11.38 -18.12 1.46
CA PRO A 147 -12.62 -18.52 2.11
C PRO A 147 -13.06 -17.45 3.11
N TYR A 148 -14.35 -17.09 3.09
CA TYR A 148 -14.91 -16.09 4.01
C TYR A 148 -14.73 -16.51 5.48
N SER A 149 -14.91 -17.80 5.78
CA SER A 149 -14.67 -18.38 7.11
C SER A 149 -13.24 -18.21 7.63
N ILE A 150 -12.24 -18.22 6.75
CA ILE A 150 -10.85 -17.94 7.14
C ILE A 150 -10.67 -16.46 7.48
N PHE A 151 -11.24 -15.58 6.66
CA PHE A 151 -11.23 -14.15 6.91
C PHE A 151 -11.93 -13.78 8.24
N GLN A 152 -13.08 -14.40 8.54
CA GLN A 152 -13.81 -14.20 9.80
C GLN A 152 -12.98 -14.56 11.03
N LYS A 153 -12.01 -15.48 10.91
CA LYS A 153 -11.22 -16.01 12.03
C LYS A 153 -9.75 -15.59 12.00
N LEU A 154 -9.41 -14.50 11.31
CA LEU A 154 -8.02 -14.04 11.21
C LEU A 154 -7.37 -13.80 12.58
N GLY A 155 -8.09 -13.25 13.54
CA GLY A 155 -7.59 -13.04 14.90
C GLY A 155 -7.34 -14.33 15.68
N GLU A 156 -8.06 -15.41 15.37
CA GLU A 156 -7.83 -16.74 15.96
C GLU A 156 -6.61 -17.41 15.34
N TYR A 157 -6.49 -17.38 14.01
CA TYR A 157 -5.38 -18.01 13.29
C TYR A 157 -4.06 -17.25 13.45
N PHE A 158 -4.13 -15.93 13.59
CA PHE A 158 -2.95 -15.06 13.58
C PHE A 158 -2.99 -14.02 14.71
N PRO A 159 -2.90 -14.45 15.98
CA PRO A 159 -3.08 -13.57 17.13
C PRO A 159 -2.00 -12.47 17.25
N THR A 160 -0.84 -12.65 16.61
CA THR A 160 0.28 -11.69 16.63
C THR A 160 0.25 -10.64 15.52
N LEU A 161 -0.75 -10.69 14.62
CA LEU A 161 -0.83 -9.76 13.48
C LEU A 161 -0.99 -8.31 13.94
N LYS A 162 -0.20 -7.45 13.32
CA LYS A 162 -0.19 -5.99 13.49
C LYS A 162 -0.59 -5.25 12.23
N THR A 163 -0.44 -5.90 11.07
CA THR A 163 -0.78 -5.35 9.76
C THR A 163 -1.54 -6.38 8.94
N ILE A 164 -2.70 -5.98 8.42
CA ILE A 164 -3.47 -6.75 7.44
C ILE A 164 -3.67 -5.86 6.22
N GLU A 165 -3.30 -6.37 5.05
CA GLU A 165 -3.58 -5.74 3.77
C GLU A 165 -4.29 -6.72 2.85
N LEU A 166 -5.51 -6.35 2.44
CA LEU A 166 -6.33 -7.09 1.48
C LEU A 166 -6.63 -6.15 0.30
N TYR A 167 -6.21 -6.52 -0.90
CA TYR A 167 -6.49 -5.72 -2.11
C TYR A 167 -6.98 -6.58 -3.27
N ASN A 168 -8.11 -6.21 -3.89
CA ASN A 168 -8.70 -6.97 -4.99
C ASN A 168 -8.95 -8.43 -4.58
N ILE A 169 -9.72 -8.61 -3.49
CA ILE A 169 -9.99 -9.91 -2.88
C ILE A 169 -11.44 -10.30 -3.10
N VAL A 170 -11.65 -11.56 -3.47
CA VAL A 170 -12.97 -12.18 -3.48
C VAL A 170 -13.09 -13.08 -2.26
N LEU A 171 -13.92 -12.70 -1.29
CA LEU A 171 -14.27 -13.54 -0.16
C LEU A 171 -15.36 -14.52 -0.59
N SER A 172 -15.00 -15.79 -0.63
CA SER A 172 -15.86 -16.87 -1.07
C SER A 172 -16.61 -17.45 0.11
N LYS A 173 -17.92 -17.21 0.16
CA LYS A 173 -18.81 -17.66 1.23
C LYS A 173 -19.39 -19.04 0.93
N SER A 174 -19.32 -19.96 1.89
CA SER A 174 -20.02 -21.26 1.84
C SER A 174 -21.47 -21.14 2.31
N THR A 175 -22.31 -22.14 2.01
CA THR A 175 -23.69 -22.23 2.54
C THR A 175 -23.76 -22.25 4.06
N THR A 176 -22.69 -22.75 4.70
CA THR A 176 -22.59 -22.86 6.16
C THR A 176 -22.03 -21.61 6.81
N ASP A 177 -21.47 -20.68 6.03
CA ASP A 177 -20.86 -19.48 6.59
C ASP A 177 -21.95 -18.49 7.03
N SER A 178 -21.79 -17.92 8.22
CA SER A 178 -22.68 -16.86 8.69
C SER A 178 -22.48 -15.61 7.83
N PRO A 179 -23.56 -14.97 7.32
CA PRO A 179 -23.45 -13.70 6.65
C PRO A 179 -23.08 -12.55 7.59
N ASN A 180 -23.09 -12.75 8.91
CA ASN A 180 -22.98 -11.69 9.88
C ASN A 180 -21.55 -11.10 9.92
N PRO A 181 -21.35 -9.83 9.52
CA PRO A 181 -20.03 -9.20 9.58
C PRO A 181 -19.52 -9.06 11.02
N ASN A 182 -20.41 -8.97 12.01
CA ASN A 182 -20.02 -8.79 13.41
C ASN A 182 -19.40 -10.04 14.05
N GLU A 183 -19.39 -11.17 13.34
CA GLU A 183 -18.67 -12.38 13.74
C GLU A 183 -17.20 -12.37 13.28
N ILE A 184 -16.74 -11.33 12.57
CA ILE A 184 -15.34 -11.21 12.17
C ILE A 184 -14.49 -10.87 13.41
N ILE A 185 -13.54 -11.75 13.69
CA ILE A 185 -12.58 -11.63 14.79
C ILE A 185 -11.24 -11.18 14.20
N PHE A 186 -10.86 -9.93 14.49
CA PHE A 186 -9.53 -9.41 14.15
C PHE A 186 -8.53 -9.61 15.30
N PRO A 187 -7.22 -9.62 15.00
CA PRO A 187 -6.16 -9.63 16.02
C PRO A 187 -6.23 -8.38 16.93
N LEU A 188 -6.10 -8.56 18.24
CA LEU A 188 -6.18 -7.46 19.22
C LEU A 188 -5.04 -6.43 19.09
N ASN A 189 -3.89 -6.85 18.56
CA ASN A 189 -2.71 -6.01 18.34
C ASN A 189 -2.66 -5.37 16.95
N LEU A 190 -3.77 -5.42 16.18
CA LEU A 190 -3.83 -4.86 14.84
C LEU A 190 -3.69 -3.35 14.89
N THR A 191 -2.63 -2.83 14.26
CA THR A 191 -2.30 -1.40 14.20
C THR A 191 -2.60 -0.77 12.84
N ASN A 192 -2.54 -1.57 11.76
CA ASN A 192 -2.80 -1.12 10.39
C ASN A 192 -3.74 -2.13 9.70
N LEU A 193 -4.83 -1.61 9.15
CA LEU A 193 -5.79 -2.36 8.35
C LEU A 193 -5.98 -1.68 7.00
N MET A 194 -5.66 -2.39 5.92
CA MET A 194 -6.00 -2.00 4.56
C MET A 194 -6.97 -3.02 3.96
N ILE A 195 -8.11 -2.53 3.50
CA ILE A 195 -9.12 -3.29 2.76
C ILE A 195 -9.44 -2.48 1.50
N GLY A 196 -9.11 -3.05 0.33
CA GLY A 196 -9.32 -2.41 -0.95
C GLY A 196 -9.92 -3.35 -1.98
N CYS A 197 -10.93 -2.91 -2.75
CA CYS A 197 -11.59 -3.74 -3.76
C CYS A 197 -11.96 -5.14 -3.23
N VAL A 198 -12.60 -5.22 -2.05
CA VAL A 198 -12.99 -6.51 -1.47
C VAL A 198 -14.46 -6.76 -1.75
N GLU A 199 -14.73 -7.92 -2.34
CA GLU A 199 -16.05 -8.39 -2.74
C GLU A 199 -16.37 -9.69 -2.01
N VAL A 200 -17.64 -9.96 -1.79
CA VAL A 200 -18.14 -11.22 -1.23
C VAL A 200 -18.97 -11.92 -2.31
N THR A 201 -18.75 -13.22 -2.48
CA THR A 201 -19.52 -14.05 -3.42
C THR A 201 -20.04 -15.29 -2.71
N ASP A 202 -21.28 -15.67 -3.01
CA ASP A 202 -21.87 -16.89 -2.49
C ASP A 202 -21.57 -18.07 -3.41
N MET A 203 -20.91 -19.07 -2.85
CA MET A 203 -20.52 -20.30 -3.55
C MET A 203 -21.52 -21.43 -3.37
N SER A 204 -22.66 -21.19 -2.71
CA SER A 204 -23.75 -22.15 -2.58
C SER A 204 -24.22 -22.74 -3.91
N ILE A 205 -23.99 -22.03 -5.02
CA ILE A 205 -24.33 -22.45 -6.38
C ILE A 205 -23.40 -23.57 -6.89
N LEU A 206 -22.18 -23.71 -6.34
CA LEU A 206 -21.25 -24.76 -6.75
C LEU A 206 -21.39 -26.00 -5.87
N SER A 207 -21.92 -27.07 -6.45
CA SER A 207 -22.02 -28.39 -5.81
C SER A 207 -20.67 -29.09 -5.63
N ASP A 208 -19.64 -28.67 -6.38
CA ASP A 208 -18.28 -29.20 -6.28
C ASP A 208 -17.30 -28.04 -5.98
N PRO A 209 -16.57 -28.09 -4.85
CA PRO A 209 -15.58 -27.06 -4.51
C PRO A 209 -14.54 -26.89 -5.62
N TYR A 210 -14.11 -27.96 -6.32
CA TYR A 210 -13.10 -27.88 -7.36
C TYR A 210 -13.57 -27.14 -8.62
N LYS A 211 -14.89 -27.07 -8.87
CA LYS A 211 -15.45 -26.24 -9.95
C LYS A 211 -15.16 -24.76 -9.76
N MET A 212 -14.88 -24.31 -8.53
CA MET A 212 -14.45 -22.95 -8.29
C MET A 212 -13.10 -22.67 -8.97
N VAL A 213 -12.12 -23.58 -8.91
CA VAL A 213 -10.83 -23.36 -9.59
C VAL A 213 -11.00 -23.39 -11.11
N LEU A 214 -11.93 -24.21 -11.59
CA LEU A 214 -12.03 -24.62 -12.99
C LEU A 214 -12.95 -23.74 -13.85
N ASN A 215 -13.95 -23.05 -13.27
CA ASN A 215 -14.92 -22.29 -14.05
C ASN A 215 -14.45 -20.86 -14.38
N ASP A 216 -13.82 -20.62 -15.51
CA ASP A 216 -13.42 -19.26 -15.93
C ASP A 216 -14.58 -18.25 -16.01
N PHE A 217 -15.81 -18.73 -16.18
CA PHE A 217 -16.99 -17.90 -16.39
C PHE A 217 -18.01 -18.05 -15.27
N ASN A 218 -18.06 -17.07 -14.37
CA ASN A 218 -19.37 -16.57 -13.97
C ASN A 218 -19.32 -15.14 -13.41
N PRO A 219 -20.15 -14.22 -13.91
CA PRO A 219 -20.55 -13.03 -13.18
C PRO A 219 -21.46 -13.45 -12.00
N TYR A 220 -20.91 -14.15 -11.01
CA TYR A 220 -21.65 -14.37 -9.77
C TYR A 220 -22.08 -13.03 -9.21
N ALA A 221 -23.25 -12.98 -8.60
CA ALA A 221 -23.66 -11.82 -7.83
C ALA A 221 -22.59 -11.58 -6.76
N ARG A 222 -21.81 -10.52 -6.95
CA ARG A 222 -20.83 -10.05 -5.97
C ARG A 222 -21.49 -8.95 -5.19
N SER A 223 -21.49 -9.08 -3.88
CA SER A 223 -21.80 -7.97 -3.00
C SER A 223 -20.50 -7.33 -2.56
N ASN A 224 -20.57 -6.04 -2.26
CA ASN A 224 -19.41 -5.34 -1.72
C ASN A 224 -19.20 -5.73 -0.27
N PHE A 225 -17.95 -5.72 0.16
CA PHE A 225 -17.60 -5.92 1.55
C PHE A 225 -17.97 -4.70 2.39
N SER A 226 -18.65 -4.94 3.50
CA SER A 226 -18.94 -3.93 4.53
C SER A 226 -18.06 -4.14 5.75
N LEU A 227 -17.49 -3.06 6.28
CA LEU A 227 -16.75 -3.06 7.54
C LEU A 227 -17.67 -3.51 8.70
N PRO A 228 -17.19 -4.38 9.58
CA PRO A 228 -17.97 -4.83 10.73
C PRO A 228 -18.03 -3.79 11.85
N ASN A 229 -19.11 -3.76 12.61
CA ASN A 229 -19.28 -2.80 13.70
C ASN A 229 -18.59 -3.29 14.99
N ILE A 230 -17.25 -3.24 14.99
CA ILE A 230 -16.39 -3.78 16.06
C ILE A 230 -15.36 -2.76 16.53
N SER A 231 -14.87 -2.92 17.76
CA SER A 231 -13.80 -2.09 18.31
C SER A 231 -12.43 -2.78 18.18
N LEU A 232 -11.47 -2.04 17.66
CA LEU A 232 -10.06 -2.39 17.47
C LEU A 232 -9.21 -1.30 18.15
N PRO A 233 -9.07 -1.34 19.48
CA PRO A 233 -8.48 -0.24 20.26
C PRO A 233 -7.02 0.07 19.89
N SER A 234 -6.29 -0.90 19.33
CA SER A 234 -4.91 -0.75 18.87
C SER A 234 -4.78 -0.15 17.47
N LEU A 235 -5.88 -0.02 16.72
CA LEU A 235 -5.86 0.40 15.32
C LEU A 235 -5.48 1.88 15.21
N LYS A 236 -4.42 2.15 14.43
CA LYS A 236 -3.89 3.49 14.18
C LYS A 236 -4.10 3.96 12.76
N GLU A 237 -4.11 3.03 11.81
CA GLU A 237 -4.25 3.32 10.39
C GLU A 237 -5.31 2.45 9.74
N LEU A 238 -6.23 3.09 9.03
CA LEU A 238 -7.24 2.44 8.20
C LEU A 238 -7.14 2.96 6.77
N ARG A 239 -7.02 2.04 5.82
CA ARG A 239 -7.21 2.33 4.39
C ARG A 239 -8.38 1.49 3.88
N PHE A 240 -9.47 2.16 3.52
CA PHE A 240 -10.70 1.54 3.04
C PHE A 240 -11.10 2.12 1.69
N VAL A 241 -10.71 1.45 0.61
CA VAL A 241 -10.71 2.00 -0.75
C VAL A 241 -11.43 1.08 -1.73
N LYS A 242 -12.13 1.63 -2.73
CA LYS A 242 -12.75 0.91 -3.86
C LYS A 242 -13.65 -0.26 -3.48
N CYS A 243 -14.23 -0.23 -2.29
CA CYS A 243 -15.32 -1.13 -1.90
C CYS A 243 -16.61 -0.43 -2.33
N ALA A 244 -17.21 -0.84 -3.45
CA ALA A 244 -18.34 -0.11 -4.01
C ALA A 244 -19.53 -0.04 -3.05
N GLY A 245 -20.35 1.00 -3.11
CA GLY A 245 -21.47 1.22 -2.19
C GLY A 245 -21.25 2.40 -1.23
N TRP A 246 -22.35 3.05 -0.85
CA TRP A 246 -22.33 4.18 0.06
C TRP A 246 -22.14 3.71 1.51
N ASN A 247 -21.17 4.30 2.21
CA ASN A 247 -20.84 4.07 3.62
C ASN A 247 -20.28 2.67 3.98
N ASN A 248 -20.79 1.54 3.47
CA ASN A 248 -20.25 0.18 3.73
C ASN A 248 -19.82 -0.09 5.18
N GLY A 249 -20.56 0.44 6.18
CA GLY A 249 -20.26 0.28 7.61
C GLY A 249 -19.09 1.13 8.14
N LEU A 250 -18.53 2.04 7.34
CA LEU A 250 -17.38 2.84 7.70
C LEU A 250 -17.68 3.83 8.82
N GLU A 251 -18.83 4.50 8.80
CA GLU A 251 -19.25 5.42 9.86
C GLU A 251 -19.34 4.74 11.22
N GLU A 252 -20.01 3.59 11.28
CA GLU A 252 -20.16 2.77 12.48
C GLU A 252 -18.79 2.25 12.96
N PHE A 253 -17.93 1.83 12.02
CA PHE A 253 -16.58 1.40 12.31
C PHE A 253 -15.75 2.52 12.95
N LEU A 254 -15.79 3.74 12.40
CA LEU A 254 -15.07 4.88 12.95
C LEU A 254 -15.57 5.25 14.35
N GLU A 255 -16.88 5.15 14.61
CA GLU A 255 -17.46 5.40 15.93
C GLU A 255 -16.94 4.43 16.99
N LYS A 256 -16.69 3.16 16.63
CA LYS A 256 -16.09 2.16 17.53
C LYS A 256 -14.57 2.28 17.68
N ASN A 257 -13.92 3.07 16.84
CA ASN A 257 -12.46 3.19 16.75
C ASN A 257 -11.99 4.65 16.86
N PRO A 258 -12.35 5.39 17.95
CA PRO A 258 -12.03 6.80 18.09
C PRO A 258 -10.52 7.10 18.21
N GLY A 259 -9.69 6.09 18.44
CA GLY A 259 -8.22 6.20 18.55
C GLY A 259 -7.48 6.18 17.20
N LEU A 260 -8.20 6.12 16.08
CA LEU A 260 -7.64 6.09 14.73
C LEU A 260 -6.90 7.41 14.42
N GLU A 261 -5.66 7.30 13.93
CA GLU A 261 -4.79 8.44 13.66
C GLU A 261 -4.66 8.75 12.16
N GLN A 262 -4.84 7.74 11.30
CA GLN A 262 -4.72 7.87 9.84
C GLN A 262 -5.88 7.17 9.14
N LEU A 263 -6.48 7.87 8.17
CA LEU A 263 -7.60 7.37 7.38
C LEU A 263 -7.36 7.65 5.89
N THR A 264 -7.43 6.60 5.07
CA THR A 264 -7.48 6.70 3.61
C THR A 264 -8.78 6.11 3.11
N ILE A 265 -9.56 6.88 2.37
CA ILE A 265 -10.88 6.49 1.87
C ILE A 265 -11.10 6.97 0.44
N ASP A 266 -11.96 6.27 -0.29
CA ASP A 266 -12.40 6.74 -1.61
C ASP A 266 -13.45 7.82 -1.52
N THR A 267 -14.47 7.58 -0.71
CA THR A 267 -15.68 8.40 -0.68
C THR A 267 -15.82 9.03 0.71
N PHE A 268 -15.78 10.36 0.76
CA PHE A 268 -15.87 11.15 1.99
C PHE A 268 -17.30 11.65 2.32
N ASN A 269 -17.99 11.01 3.27
CA ASN A 269 -19.25 11.55 3.79
C ASN A 269 -18.97 12.67 4.81
N PRO A 270 -19.52 13.89 4.62
CA PRO A 270 -19.38 14.99 5.59
C PRO A 270 -19.78 14.65 7.02
N ASN A 271 -20.76 13.74 7.19
CA ASN A 271 -21.18 13.30 8.52
C ASN A 271 -20.08 12.51 9.27
N MET A 272 -19.11 11.93 8.56
CA MET A 272 -17.97 11.25 9.17
C MET A 272 -17.04 12.22 9.90
N SER A 273 -17.01 13.50 9.51
CA SER A 273 -16.15 14.51 10.14
C SER A 273 -16.37 14.60 11.66
N LYS A 274 -17.60 14.32 12.12
CA LYS A 274 -17.96 14.28 13.55
C LYS A 274 -17.26 13.16 14.33
N ARG A 275 -16.71 12.16 13.64
CA ARG A 275 -16.03 10.98 14.21
C ARG A 275 -14.51 11.11 14.22
N PHE A 276 -13.96 12.16 13.62
CA PHE A 276 -12.51 12.36 13.50
C PHE A 276 -11.88 12.95 14.78
N THR A 277 -12.11 12.32 15.92
CA THR A 277 -11.65 12.87 17.21
C THR A 277 -10.13 12.82 17.39
N SER A 278 -9.46 11.76 16.91
CA SER A 278 -8.00 11.58 17.03
C SER A 278 -7.23 11.65 15.70
N LEU A 279 -7.94 11.91 14.60
CA LEU A 279 -7.37 11.80 13.26
C LEU A 279 -6.32 12.89 13.01
N LYS A 280 -5.12 12.48 12.60
CA LYS A 280 -3.98 13.36 12.26
C LYS A 280 -3.72 13.43 10.77
N SER A 281 -4.07 12.38 10.04
CA SER A 281 -3.89 12.28 8.59
C SER A 281 -5.15 11.80 7.90
N LEU A 282 -5.61 12.54 6.89
CA LEU A 282 -6.73 12.18 6.04
C LEU A 282 -6.26 12.11 4.58
N SER A 283 -6.57 11.02 3.90
CA SER A 283 -6.31 10.83 2.47
C SER A 283 -7.61 10.49 1.76
N LEU A 284 -7.97 11.29 0.76
CA LEU A 284 -9.15 11.11 -0.07
C LEU A 284 -8.71 10.73 -1.48
N GLU A 285 -9.01 9.50 -1.90
CA GLU A 285 -8.64 9.03 -3.24
C GLU A 285 -9.43 9.75 -4.33
N LEU A 286 -10.68 10.15 -4.10
CA LEU A 286 -11.50 10.95 -5.01
C LEU A 286 -12.53 11.84 -4.27
N VAL A 287 -12.61 13.14 -4.56
CA VAL A 287 -13.62 14.05 -3.95
C VAL A 287 -14.93 14.14 -4.75
N ASN A 288 -15.07 13.33 -5.81
CA ASN A 288 -16.02 13.58 -6.89
C ASN A 288 -17.52 13.42 -6.53
N MET A 289 -17.90 12.67 -5.48
CA MET A 289 -19.30 12.20 -5.35
C MET A 289 -20.30 13.02 -4.50
N TYR A 290 -19.91 14.14 -3.86
CA TYR A 290 -20.79 14.75 -2.84
C TYR A 290 -21.48 16.03 -3.30
N GLU A 291 -22.81 16.05 -3.24
CA GLU A 291 -23.60 17.26 -3.56
C GLU A 291 -23.72 18.23 -2.37
N ASN A 292 -23.53 17.76 -1.13
CA ASN A 292 -23.76 18.60 0.05
C ASN A 292 -22.66 18.53 1.10
N LEU A 293 -21.72 19.50 1.02
CA LEU A 293 -20.67 19.72 2.02
C LEU A 293 -21.05 20.77 3.08
N GLN A 294 -22.33 21.13 3.25
CA GLN A 294 -22.74 22.18 4.20
C GLN A 294 -22.55 21.79 5.67
N ASN A 295 -22.48 20.49 5.98
CA ASN A 295 -22.42 19.96 7.33
C ASN A 295 -21.00 19.56 7.79
N LEU A 296 -19.95 20.08 7.15
CA LEU A 296 -18.58 19.78 7.53
C LEU A 296 -18.25 20.36 8.92
N ILE A 297 -17.77 19.51 9.81
CA ILE A 297 -17.26 19.94 11.12
C ILE A 297 -15.77 20.25 11.00
N VAL A 298 -15.39 21.44 11.44
CA VAL A 298 -13.99 21.86 11.51
C VAL A 298 -13.18 20.91 12.40
N ASN A 299 -12.05 20.43 11.89
CA ASN A 299 -11.14 19.51 12.55
C ASN A 299 -9.75 20.13 12.70
N HIS A 300 -9.37 20.42 13.95
CA HIS A 300 -8.07 21.01 14.26
C HIS A 300 -6.93 19.99 14.45
N ASN A 301 -7.23 18.69 14.44
CA ASN A 301 -6.26 17.63 14.71
C ASN A 301 -5.57 17.14 13.42
N ILE A 302 -6.23 17.29 12.27
CA ILE A 302 -5.68 16.89 10.97
C ILE A 302 -4.55 17.84 10.57
N LYS A 303 -3.34 17.29 10.49
CA LYS A 303 -2.11 17.97 10.08
C LYS A 303 -1.67 17.61 8.66
N THR A 304 -2.05 16.42 8.20
CA THR A 304 -1.73 15.92 6.86
C THR A 304 -3.04 15.69 6.12
N LEU A 305 -3.20 16.36 4.98
CA LEU A 305 -4.32 16.16 4.09
C LEU A 305 -3.80 15.76 2.72
N LYS A 306 -4.29 14.64 2.17
CA LYS A 306 -4.03 14.23 0.80
C LYS A 306 -5.34 14.16 0.06
N VAL A 307 -5.42 14.84 -1.08
CA VAL A 307 -6.63 14.88 -1.88
C VAL A 307 -6.28 14.71 -3.35
N ASN A 308 -6.91 13.75 -4.00
CA ASN A 308 -7.01 13.73 -5.44
C ASN A 308 -8.39 14.24 -5.86
N ILE A 309 -8.42 15.09 -6.88
CA ILE A 309 -9.63 15.48 -7.59
C ILE A 309 -9.52 15.00 -9.03
N GLU A 310 -10.66 14.59 -9.58
CA GLU A 310 -10.71 14.08 -10.95
C GLU A 310 -10.55 15.19 -11.98
N ASP A 311 -11.13 16.37 -11.70
CA ASP A 311 -11.30 17.46 -12.65
C ASP A 311 -11.54 18.79 -11.92
N ASP A 312 -11.46 19.91 -12.63
CA ASP A 312 -11.52 21.26 -12.11
C ASP A 312 -12.90 21.65 -11.51
N TYR A 313 -13.99 21.08 -11.99
CA TYR A 313 -15.32 21.38 -11.45
C TYR A 313 -15.49 20.94 -9.98
N TYR A 314 -14.54 20.16 -9.42
CA TYR A 314 -14.52 19.80 -8.00
C TYR A 314 -13.71 20.74 -7.09
N TYR A 315 -13.17 21.85 -7.62
CA TYR A 315 -12.37 22.79 -6.82
C TYR A 315 -13.09 23.35 -5.61
N GLU A 316 -14.37 23.72 -5.74
CA GLU A 316 -15.15 24.24 -4.61
C GLU A 316 -15.28 23.18 -3.49
N LYS A 317 -15.40 21.90 -3.87
CA LYS A 317 -15.46 20.80 -2.91
C LYS A 317 -14.11 20.59 -2.22
N PHE A 318 -13.02 20.63 -3.00
CA PHE A 318 -11.66 20.57 -2.48
C PHE A 318 -11.36 21.71 -1.50
N GLU A 319 -11.74 22.94 -1.83
CA GLU A 319 -11.62 24.10 -0.95
C GLU A 319 -12.34 23.84 0.38
N LYS A 320 -13.61 23.41 0.35
CA LYS A 320 -14.39 23.11 1.56
C LYS A 320 -13.72 22.04 2.43
N VAL A 321 -13.15 20.99 1.83
CA VAL A 321 -12.40 19.95 2.56
C VAL A 321 -11.12 20.52 3.17
N CYS A 322 -10.38 21.38 2.46
CA CYS A 322 -9.19 22.03 3.00
C CYS A 322 -9.52 22.93 4.20
N LEU A 323 -10.56 23.76 4.07
CA LEU A 323 -10.98 24.71 5.10
C LEU A 323 -11.59 24.01 6.32
N MET A 324 -12.08 22.78 6.19
CA MET A 324 -12.44 21.93 7.31
C MET A 324 -11.23 21.64 8.21
N CYS A 325 -10.00 21.70 7.71
CA CYS A 325 -8.79 21.30 8.40
C CYS A 325 -7.81 22.48 8.55
N PRO A 326 -8.12 23.51 9.36
CA PRO A 326 -7.32 24.74 9.46
C PRO A 326 -5.91 24.55 10.03
N SER A 327 -5.63 23.40 10.64
CA SER A 327 -4.33 23.05 11.24
C SER A 327 -3.42 22.27 10.29
N ILE A 328 -3.77 22.12 9.01
CA ILE A 328 -2.92 21.38 8.05
C ILE A 328 -1.54 22.01 7.95
N GLU A 329 -0.51 21.17 8.04
CA GLU A 329 0.90 21.50 7.85
C GLU A 329 1.44 20.92 6.53
N PHE A 330 0.84 19.83 6.05
CA PHE A 330 1.16 19.13 4.79
C PHE A 330 -0.10 18.92 3.93
N LEU A 331 -0.06 19.38 2.69
CA LEU A 331 -1.11 19.18 1.69
C LEU A 331 -0.55 18.45 0.48
N HIS A 332 -1.14 17.31 0.12
CA HIS A 332 -0.98 16.70 -1.20
C HIS A 332 -2.20 17.04 -2.04
N PHE A 333 -1.96 17.61 -3.21
CA PHE A 333 -3.00 18.05 -4.13
C PHE A 333 -2.72 17.53 -5.54
N ASN A 334 -3.59 16.63 -6.00
CA ASN A 334 -3.50 16.01 -7.32
C ASN A 334 -4.78 16.25 -8.11
N VAL A 335 -4.62 16.56 -9.40
CA VAL A 335 -5.72 16.76 -10.36
C VAL A 335 -5.43 15.90 -11.57
N CYS A 336 -6.34 14.98 -11.88
CA CYS A 336 -6.12 14.03 -12.98
C CYS A 336 -6.37 14.68 -14.35
N ASN A 337 -7.51 15.34 -14.52
CA ASN A 337 -7.92 15.92 -15.80
C ASN A 337 -7.81 17.43 -15.69
N ILE A 338 -6.76 18.00 -16.30
CA ILE A 338 -6.53 19.44 -16.26
C ILE A 338 -6.01 19.91 -17.61
N ASP A 339 -6.54 21.03 -18.09
CA ASP A 339 -6.03 21.64 -19.33
C ASP A 339 -4.59 22.13 -19.15
N THR A 340 -4.36 22.87 -18.06
CA THR A 340 -3.04 23.42 -17.71
C THR A 340 -2.90 23.49 -16.19
N TYR A 341 -1.82 22.93 -15.67
CA TYR A 341 -1.51 22.96 -14.23
C TYR A 341 -1.36 24.40 -13.70
N GLN A 342 -0.72 25.28 -14.46
CA GLN A 342 -0.51 26.68 -14.03
C GLN A 342 -1.85 27.42 -13.83
N LYS A 343 -2.77 27.36 -14.81
CA LYS A 343 -4.08 28.01 -14.71
C LYS A 343 -4.85 27.52 -13.48
N ALA A 344 -4.80 26.22 -13.23
CA ALA A 344 -5.43 25.63 -12.09
C ALA A 344 -4.82 26.08 -10.75
N TYR A 345 -3.49 26.17 -10.69
CA TYR A 345 -2.82 26.66 -9.50
C TYR A 345 -3.16 28.12 -9.24
N SER A 346 -3.08 28.97 -10.26
CA SER A 346 -3.41 30.40 -10.15
C SER A 346 -4.86 30.66 -9.77
N ASN A 347 -5.81 29.97 -10.43
CA ASN A 347 -7.24 30.24 -10.25
C ASN A 347 -7.82 29.60 -8.98
N TYR A 348 -7.26 28.47 -8.52
CA TYR A 348 -7.90 27.68 -7.47
C TYR A 348 -6.96 27.35 -6.31
N LEU A 349 -5.77 26.79 -6.58
CA LEU A 349 -4.89 26.36 -5.50
C LEU A 349 -4.39 27.54 -4.67
N ILE A 350 -3.81 28.58 -5.29
CA ILE A 350 -3.26 29.75 -4.59
C ILE A 350 -4.30 30.43 -3.69
N PRO A 351 -5.54 30.71 -4.14
CA PRO A 351 -6.60 31.22 -3.26
C PRO A 351 -6.86 30.37 -2.02
N ILE A 352 -6.80 29.04 -2.15
CA ILE A 352 -6.97 28.10 -1.02
C ILE A 352 -5.74 28.15 -0.10
N LEU A 353 -4.53 28.13 -0.65
CA LEU A 353 -3.29 28.22 0.13
C LEU A 353 -3.27 29.45 1.03
N ARG A 354 -3.73 30.62 0.54
CA ARG A 354 -3.82 31.86 1.33
C ARG A 354 -4.72 31.74 2.58
N LYS A 355 -5.68 30.81 2.57
CA LYS A 355 -6.60 30.55 3.69
C LYS A 355 -6.09 29.47 4.66
N LEU A 356 -4.91 28.89 4.40
CA LEU A 356 -4.29 27.83 5.21
C LEU A 356 -2.99 28.34 5.86
N PRO A 357 -3.07 29.10 6.96
CA PRO A 357 -1.91 29.81 7.52
C PRO A 357 -0.82 28.89 8.11
N ASN A 358 -1.18 27.64 8.44
CA ASN A 358 -0.26 26.66 9.02
C ASN A 358 0.43 25.79 7.97
N LEU A 359 -0.01 25.86 6.71
CA LEU A 359 0.48 25.01 5.64
C LEU A 359 1.92 25.39 5.27
N LYS A 360 2.83 24.42 5.40
CA LYS A 360 4.27 24.63 5.15
C LYS A 360 4.80 23.77 4.01
N THR A 361 4.20 22.60 3.81
CA THR A 361 4.63 21.63 2.80
C THR A 361 3.50 21.35 1.82
N LEU A 362 3.79 21.47 0.53
CA LEU A 362 2.86 21.19 -0.55
C LEU A 362 3.46 20.11 -1.47
N GLU A 363 2.70 19.05 -1.73
CA GLU A 363 3.06 17.97 -2.66
C GLU A 363 2.12 18.02 -3.87
N LEU A 364 2.73 18.10 -5.05
CA LEU A 364 2.07 18.31 -6.35
C LEU A 364 2.49 17.21 -7.32
N PRO A 365 1.65 16.17 -7.49
CA PRO A 365 1.81 15.25 -8.59
C PRO A 365 1.50 15.92 -9.92
N ILE A 366 2.39 15.75 -10.89
CA ILE A 366 2.31 16.30 -12.24
C ILE A 366 2.68 15.19 -13.22
N TYR A 367 1.67 14.63 -13.88
CA TYR A 367 1.82 13.53 -14.84
C TYR A 367 1.41 14.06 -16.21
N ALA A 368 2.38 14.51 -17.00
CA ALA A 368 2.14 14.90 -18.38
C ALA A 368 3.23 14.41 -19.31
N GLU A 369 2.81 14.12 -20.54
CA GLU A 369 3.69 13.68 -21.61
C GLU A 369 4.47 14.85 -22.20
N ASP A 370 3.87 16.03 -22.25
CA ASP A 370 4.46 17.25 -22.80
C ASP A 370 5.22 18.07 -21.75
N PRO A 371 6.20 18.90 -22.17
CA PRO A 371 6.87 19.83 -21.29
C PRO A 371 5.88 20.81 -20.61
N ILE A 372 5.92 20.86 -19.28
CA ILE A 372 5.12 21.76 -18.45
C ILE A 372 6.00 22.84 -17.85
N GLN A 373 5.47 24.06 -17.85
CA GLN A 373 6.02 25.16 -17.09
C GLN A 373 5.11 25.49 -15.92
N ILE A 374 5.67 25.54 -14.71
CA ILE A 374 4.99 25.93 -13.48
C ILE A 374 5.73 27.10 -12.86
N ASP A 375 4.99 28.14 -12.48
CA ASP A 375 5.49 29.26 -11.69
C ASP A 375 4.87 29.17 -10.29
N VAL A 376 5.74 29.05 -9.28
CA VAL A 376 5.37 28.98 -7.86
C VAL A 376 5.83 30.21 -7.07
N ASP A 377 6.24 31.30 -7.71
CA ASP A 377 6.69 32.51 -7.01
C ASP A 377 5.60 33.13 -6.14
N ASP A 378 4.34 33.02 -6.58
CA ASP A 378 3.16 33.53 -5.87
C ASP A 378 2.62 32.60 -4.77
N PHE A 379 3.27 31.46 -4.50
CA PHE A 379 2.81 30.50 -3.50
C PHE A 379 3.02 31.05 -2.09
N PRO A 380 1.95 31.24 -1.29
CA PRO A 380 2.03 32.01 -0.06
C PRO A 380 2.46 31.10 1.10
N GLN A 381 3.37 31.58 1.96
CA GLN A 381 3.86 30.92 3.19
C GLN A 381 4.39 29.47 3.07
N ILE A 382 4.49 28.92 1.86
CA ILE A 382 4.99 27.56 1.61
C ILE A 382 6.51 27.55 1.76
N LYS A 383 7.01 26.66 2.62
CA LYS A 383 8.45 26.48 2.86
C LYS A 383 9.05 25.36 2.05
N LYS A 384 8.23 24.37 1.71
CA LYS A 384 8.65 23.17 0.97
C LYS A 384 7.64 22.81 -0.10
N ILE A 385 8.10 22.65 -1.34
CA ILE A 385 7.31 22.10 -2.43
C ILE A 385 7.93 20.77 -2.88
N ILE A 386 7.09 19.76 -3.08
CA ILE A 386 7.46 18.43 -3.57
C ILE A 386 6.72 18.21 -4.89
N PHE A 387 7.46 18.16 -5.99
CA PHE A 387 6.94 17.77 -7.28
C PHE A 387 7.14 16.26 -7.48
N VAL A 388 6.05 15.55 -7.74
CA VAL A 388 6.09 14.12 -8.10
C VAL A 388 5.71 14.03 -9.56
N THR A 389 6.58 13.47 -10.40
CA THR A 389 6.33 13.38 -11.85
C THR A 389 6.86 12.08 -12.40
N ASP A 390 6.41 11.68 -13.59
CA ASP A 390 7.03 10.55 -14.29
C ASP A 390 8.45 10.90 -14.72
N ASP A 391 8.66 12.12 -15.22
CA ASP A 391 9.94 12.58 -15.76
C ASP A 391 10.21 14.05 -15.44
N VAL A 392 11.25 14.29 -14.64
CA VAL A 392 11.65 15.65 -14.22
C VAL A 392 12.15 16.49 -15.42
N ARG A 393 12.55 15.85 -16.52
CA ARG A 393 12.97 16.54 -17.75
C ARG A 393 11.82 17.29 -18.42
N ASN A 394 10.59 16.83 -18.25
CA ASN A 394 9.41 17.53 -18.77
C ASN A 394 8.93 18.66 -17.86
N LEU A 395 9.46 18.78 -16.64
CA LEU A 395 9.01 19.79 -15.69
C LEU A 395 10.00 20.96 -15.62
N GLN A 396 9.55 22.15 -15.97
CA GLN A 396 10.24 23.42 -15.75
C GLN A 396 9.53 24.19 -14.64
N VAL A 397 10.23 24.49 -13.54
CA VAL A 397 9.65 25.22 -12.40
C VAL A 397 10.39 26.54 -12.17
N TYR A 398 9.64 27.64 -12.09
CA TYR A 398 10.13 28.94 -11.65
C TYR A 398 9.79 29.09 -10.16
N PHE A 399 10.81 29.28 -9.31
CA PHE A 399 10.66 29.29 -7.85
C PHE A 399 11.65 30.20 -7.13
N ASP A 400 12.59 30.80 -7.85
CA ASP A 400 13.66 31.63 -7.29
C ASP A 400 13.15 32.99 -6.82
N GLY A 401 11.98 33.44 -7.31
CA GLY A 401 11.28 34.62 -6.84
C GLY A 401 10.47 34.41 -5.55
N ASN A 402 10.22 33.17 -5.12
CA ASN A 402 9.44 32.90 -3.91
C ASN A 402 10.24 33.17 -2.62
N PRO A 403 9.90 34.20 -1.81
CA PRO A 403 10.67 34.56 -0.63
C PRO A 403 10.45 33.62 0.58
N SER A 404 9.39 32.81 0.55
CA SER A 404 9.04 31.90 1.64
C SER A 404 9.62 30.50 1.45
N LEU A 405 9.90 30.12 0.20
CA LEU A 405 10.36 28.79 -0.16
C LEU A 405 11.79 28.57 0.35
N GLN A 406 12.02 27.43 1.02
CA GLN A 406 13.32 27.06 1.59
C GLN A 406 13.86 25.77 0.98
N GLN A 407 12.96 24.93 0.45
CA GLN A 407 13.28 23.62 -0.08
C GLN A 407 12.36 23.27 -1.24
N ILE A 408 12.94 22.68 -2.29
CA ILE A 408 12.21 22.07 -3.40
C ILE A 408 12.66 20.62 -3.55
N GLU A 409 11.72 19.71 -3.80
CA GLU A 409 12.01 18.32 -4.11
C GLU A 409 11.40 17.94 -5.45
N PHE A 410 12.18 17.26 -6.27
CA PHE A 410 11.71 16.62 -7.49
C PHE A 410 11.83 15.11 -7.31
N ILE A 411 10.73 14.39 -7.49
CA ILE A 411 10.67 12.93 -7.35
C ILE A 411 10.19 12.36 -8.69
N SER A 412 11.01 11.49 -9.30
CA SER A 412 10.59 10.74 -10.48
C SER A 412 9.99 9.40 -10.07
N ALA A 413 8.78 9.11 -10.56
CA ALA A 413 8.12 7.82 -10.35
C ALA A 413 8.77 6.72 -11.21
N SER A 414 9.16 7.07 -12.44
CA SER A 414 9.44 6.11 -13.50
C SER A 414 10.92 6.00 -13.85
N TYR A 415 11.66 7.11 -13.86
CA TYR A 415 13.02 7.19 -14.39
C TYR A 415 14.04 7.66 -13.34
N ASP A 416 15.31 7.36 -13.57
CA ASP A 416 16.39 7.94 -12.79
C ASP A 416 16.61 9.39 -13.25
N ILE A 417 17.02 10.26 -12.32
CA ILE A 417 17.21 11.67 -12.63
C ILE A 417 18.63 11.91 -13.15
N CYS A 418 18.73 12.47 -14.37
CA CYS A 418 20.01 12.93 -14.93
C CYS A 418 20.42 14.23 -14.23
N GLU A 419 21.62 14.26 -13.63
CA GLU A 419 22.10 15.45 -12.93
C GLU A 419 22.31 16.64 -13.87
N GLU A 420 22.79 16.39 -15.11
CA GLU A 420 23.05 17.42 -16.12
C GLU A 420 21.78 18.18 -16.50
N ASP A 421 20.66 17.48 -16.71
CA ASP A 421 19.38 18.10 -17.06
C ASP A 421 18.88 19.07 -15.97
N ILE A 422 19.12 18.73 -14.70
CA ILE A 422 18.78 19.60 -13.55
C ILE A 422 19.73 20.78 -13.46
N TRP A 423 21.03 20.56 -13.69
CA TRP A 423 22.02 21.63 -13.69
C TRP A 423 21.80 22.64 -14.81
N ASP A 424 21.42 22.19 -16.00
CA ASP A 424 21.10 23.08 -17.12
C ASP A 424 19.87 23.94 -16.81
N LYS A 425 18.85 23.37 -16.17
CA LYS A 425 17.62 24.08 -15.80
C LYS A 425 17.78 25.02 -14.62
N TYR A 426 18.50 24.61 -13.57
CA TYR A 426 18.45 25.27 -12.26
C TYR A 426 19.83 25.65 -11.70
N GLY A 427 20.91 25.36 -12.42
CA GLY A 427 22.28 25.67 -11.99
C GLY A 427 22.59 27.16 -11.88
N HIS A 428 21.77 28.00 -12.51
CA HIS A 428 21.88 29.45 -12.46
C HIS A 428 21.03 30.10 -11.34
N CYS A 429 20.19 29.33 -10.64
CA CYS A 429 19.37 29.84 -9.54
C CYS A 429 20.26 30.23 -8.35
N SER A 430 20.53 31.52 -8.20
CA SER A 430 21.43 32.04 -7.17
C SER A 430 20.95 31.68 -5.77
N GLY A 431 21.85 31.21 -4.90
CA GLY A 431 21.54 30.86 -3.51
C GLY A 431 20.98 29.45 -3.31
N TRP A 432 20.73 28.68 -4.38
CA TRP A 432 20.26 27.31 -4.28
C TRP A 432 21.39 26.28 -4.44
N ARG A 433 21.31 25.17 -3.69
CA ARG A 433 22.16 24.00 -3.87
C ARG A 433 21.32 22.74 -3.99
N PHE A 434 21.76 21.83 -4.84
CA PHE A 434 21.04 20.58 -5.13
C PHE A 434 21.81 19.35 -4.65
N LYS A 435 21.06 18.40 -4.07
CA LYS A 435 21.53 17.06 -3.72
C LYS A 435 20.77 16.02 -4.54
N PHE A 436 21.52 15.09 -5.12
CA PHE A 436 21.02 14.09 -6.03
C PHE A 436 20.97 12.71 -5.37
N TYR A 437 19.91 11.98 -5.71
CA TYR A 437 19.64 10.60 -5.34
C TYR A 437 19.02 9.91 -6.56
N GLU A 438 19.03 8.57 -6.59
CA GLU A 438 18.59 7.76 -7.75
C GLU A 438 17.32 8.27 -8.44
N LYS A 439 16.25 8.53 -7.68
CA LYS A 439 14.96 9.01 -8.20
C LYS A 439 14.50 10.33 -7.58
N LYS A 440 15.41 11.07 -6.98
CA LYS A 440 15.06 12.25 -6.18
C LYS A 440 16.15 13.31 -6.25
N VAL A 441 15.73 14.56 -6.43
CA VAL A 441 16.59 15.73 -6.26
C VAL A 441 16.02 16.65 -5.19
N ILE A 442 16.90 17.18 -4.34
CA ILE A 442 16.53 18.10 -3.27
C ILE A 442 17.32 19.39 -3.43
N GLY A 443 16.63 20.49 -3.71
CA GLY A 443 17.17 21.85 -3.68
C GLY A 443 16.93 22.50 -2.32
N TYR A 444 17.92 23.25 -1.81
CA TYR A 444 17.81 24.05 -0.59
C TYR A 444 18.53 25.39 -0.74
N ILE A 445 18.01 26.42 -0.06
CA ILE A 445 18.66 27.72 0.03
C ILE A 445 19.90 27.63 0.93
N VAL A 446 20.99 28.27 0.50
CA VAL A 446 22.21 28.47 1.28
C VAL A 446 22.39 29.96 1.54
N TYR A 447 22.32 30.31 2.82
CA TYR A 447 22.61 31.65 3.31
C TYR A 447 24.10 31.89 3.50
#